data_AF-A0AAW2KHT7-F1
#
_entry.id   AF-A0AAW2KHT7-F1
#
_cell.length_a   1.000
_cell.length_b   1.000
_cell.length_c   1.000
_cell.angle_alpha   90.00
_cell.angle_beta   90.00
_cell.angle_gamma   90.00
#
_symmetry.space_group_name_H-M   'P 1'
#
loop_
_entity.id
_entity.type
_entity.pdbx_description
1 polymer ?
#
loop_
_entity_poly.entity_id
_entity_poly.type
_entity_poly.pdbx_seq_one_letter_code
_entity_poly.pdbx_strand_id
1 'polypeptide(L)'
;MEWRRGPTIGRGSSAVVSLATTAAGHVFAVKSAGVSSSCLLQSEQCLISQLCSPFIVKCFGSDVTWEDNKRVYNLFLEYVAGGTLSDLIRSQGVAWMKA
;
A
#
# COMPACT_ATOMS: atom_id res chain seq x y z
N MET A 1 10.42 -12.20 5.66
CA MET A 1 11.35 -11.38 4.84
C MET A 1 11.81 -10.24 5.72
N GLU A 2 13.10 -9.92 5.75
CA GLU A 2 13.57 -8.73 6.49
C GLU A 2 13.30 -7.49 5.64
N TRP A 3 12.48 -6.57 6.17
CA TRP A 3 12.11 -5.33 5.50
C TRP A 3 12.09 -4.18 6.49
N ARG A 4 12.23 -2.96 5.96
CA ARG A 4 12.19 -1.72 6.74
C ARG A 4 11.07 -0.84 6.23
N ARG A 5 10.22 -0.38 7.17
CA ARG A 5 9.17 0.60 6.90
C ARG A 5 9.82 1.95 6.59
N GLY A 6 9.39 2.57 5.50
CA GLY A 6 9.75 3.91 5.09
C GLY A 6 8.62 4.91 5.37
N PRO A 7 8.61 6.07 4.69
CA PRO A 7 7.63 7.12 4.92
C PRO A 7 6.21 6.69 4.52
N THR A 8 5.22 7.28 5.18
CA THR A 8 3.82 7.18 4.78
C THR A 8 3.59 7.91 3.45
N ILE A 9 3.03 7.21 2.48
CA ILE A 9 2.73 7.74 1.13
C ILE A 9 1.22 7.89 0.89
N GLY A 10 0.38 7.33 1.77
CA GLY A 10 -1.07 7.48 1.68
C GLY A 10 -1.75 7.14 2.98
N ARG A 11 -2.88 7.78 3.26
CA ARG A 11 -3.70 7.52 4.44
C ARG A 11 -5.17 7.42 4.04
N GLY A 12 -5.73 6.23 4.15
CA GLY A 12 -7.14 6.00 4.00
C GLY A 12 -7.87 6.10 5.34
N SER A 13 -9.17 5.86 5.32
CA SER A 13 -10.00 5.77 6.53
C SER A 13 -9.64 4.58 7.41
N SER A 14 -9.33 3.43 6.79
CA SER A 14 -9.14 2.15 7.49
C SER A 14 -7.69 1.69 7.60
N ALA A 15 -6.78 2.25 6.79
CA ALA A 15 -5.40 1.81 6.72
C ALA A 15 -4.46 2.94 6.28
N VAL A 16 -3.19 2.78 6.65
CA VAL A 16 -2.08 3.63 6.21
C VAL A 16 -1.27 2.88 5.16
N VAL A 17 -0.83 3.57 4.11
CA VAL A 17 0.08 3.02 3.11
C VAL A 17 1.45 3.69 3.28
N SER A 18 2.48 2.88 3.48
CA SER A 18 3.87 3.31 3.62
C SER A 18 4.72 2.72 2.51
N LEU A 19 5.81 3.40 2.14
CA LEU A 19 6.87 2.79 1.36
C LEU A 19 7.62 1.79 2.25
N ALA A 20 8.20 0.75 1.65
CA ALA A 20 9.10 -0.16 2.35
C ALA A 20 10.22 -0.65 1.44
N THR A 21 11.30 -1.12 2.06
CA THR A 21 12.47 -1.60 1.34
C THR A 21 13.04 -2.84 2.00
N THR A 22 13.47 -3.80 1.19
CA THR A 22 14.20 -4.99 1.64
C THR A 22 15.69 -4.70 1.78
N ALA A 23 16.45 -5.57 2.45
CA ALA A 23 17.92 -5.44 2.50
C ALA A 23 18.57 -5.44 1.11
N ALA A 24 17.95 -6.09 0.11
CA ALA A 24 18.41 -6.11 -1.27
C ALA A 24 18.06 -4.84 -2.07
N GLY A 25 17.41 -3.85 -1.45
CA GLY A 25 17.01 -2.60 -2.12
C GLY A 25 15.69 -2.68 -2.89
N HIS A 26 15.00 -3.83 -2.89
CA HIS A 26 13.67 -3.90 -3.53
C HIS A 26 12.67 -3.05 -2.75
N VAL A 27 12.00 -2.14 -3.49
CA VAL A 27 10.99 -1.22 -2.98
C VAL A 27 9.60 -1.79 -3.21
N PHE A 28 8.73 -1.66 -2.21
CA PHE A 28 7.34 -2.09 -2.27
C PHE A 28 6.44 -1.21 -1.38
N ALA A 29 5.14 -1.38 -1.49
CA ALA A 29 4.16 -0.67 -0.69
C ALA A 29 3.65 -1.57 0.45
N VAL A 30 3.45 -0.99 1.63
CA VAL A 30 2.87 -1.67 2.79
C VAL A 30 1.59 -0.97 3.18
N LYS A 31 0.46 -1.65 3.02
CA LYS A 31 -0.81 -1.19 3.58
C LYS A 31 -0.97 -1.83 4.95
N SER A 32 -1.18 -1.01 5.97
CA SER A 32 -1.16 -1.46 7.36
C SER A 32 -2.32 -0.93 8.19
N ALA A 33 -2.80 -1.78 9.10
CA ALA A 33 -3.84 -1.46 10.08
C ALA A 33 -3.55 -2.18 11.40
N GLY A 34 -4.06 -1.65 12.53
CA GLY A 34 -4.01 -2.38 13.79
C GLY A 34 -4.73 -3.73 13.66
N VAL A 35 -4.20 -4.79 14.28
CA VAL A 35 -4.77 -6.14 14.13
C VAL A 35 -6.26 -6.18 14.49
N SER A 36 -6.67 -5.48 15.54
CA SER A 36 -8.07 -5.38 15.99
C SER A 36 -9.02 -4.75 14.96
N SER A 37 -8.50 -3.99 14.00
CA SER A 37 -9.26 -3.28 12.96
C SER A 37 -8.88 -3.75 11.54
N SER A 38 -8.20 -4.91 11.42
CA SER A 38 -7.61 -5.37 10.16
C SER A 38 -8.51 -6.27 9.31
N CYS A 39 -9.76 -6.51 9.71
CA CYS A 39 -10.67 -7.44 9.01
C CYS A 39 -10.83 -7.10 7.52
N LEU A 40 -11.03 -5.84 7.17
CA LEU A 40 -11.15 -5.39 5.79
C LEU A 40 -9.84 -5.61 5.02
N LEU A 41 -8.70 -5.33 5.65
CA LEU A 41 -7.38 -5.46 5.04
C LEU A 41 -7.02 -6.94 4.78
N GLN A 42 -7.44 -7.85 5.67
CA GLN A 42 -7.33 -9.30 5.47
C GLN A 42 -8.20 -9.79 4.32
N SER A 43 -9.44 -9.30 4.21
CA SER A 43 -10.32 -9.60 3.07
C SER A 43 -9.73 -9.10 1.75
N GLU A 44 -9.16 -7.90 1.72
CA GLU A 44 -8.46 -7.36 0.55
C GLU A 44 -7.31 -8.28 0.12
N GLN A 45 -6.47 -8.72 1.07
CA GLN A 45 -5.41 -9.68 0.75
C GLN A 45 -5.95 -10.97 0.13
N CYS A 46 -6.99 -11.56 0.74
CA CYS A 46 -7.58 -12.80 0.26
C CYS A 46 -8.01 -12.65 -1.21
N LEU A 47 -8.70 -11.56 -1.53
CA LEU A 47 -9.13 -11.26 -2.90
C LEU A 47 -7.96 -11.02 -3.85
N ILE A 48 -7.05 -10.09 -3.52
CA ILE A 48 -5.97 -9.69 -4.43
C ILE A 48 -4.99 -10.86 -4.66
N SER A 49 -4.72 -11.69 -3.65
CA SER A 49 -3.82 -12.84 -3.77
C SER A 49 -4.30 -13.91 -4.77
N GLN A 50 -5.59 -13.92 -5.11
CA GLN A 50 -6.17 -14.85 -6.07
C GLN A 50 -6.17 -14.30 -7.51
N LEU A 51 -5.79 -13.03 -7.69
CA LEU A 51 -5.81 -12.37 -9.00
C LEU A 51 -4.41 -12.39 -9.63
N CYS A 52 -4.36 -12.67 -10.93
CA CYS A 52 -3.13 -12.63 -11.72
C CYS A 52 -3.39 -11.87 -13.02
N SER A 53 -3.00 -10.59 -13.05
CA SER A 53 -3.18 -9.71 -14.21
C SER A 53 -2.15 -8.59 -14.17
N PRO A 54 -1.60 -8.16 -15.32
CA PRO A 54 -0.67 -7.02 -15.37
C PRO A 54 -1.34 -5.68 -15.03
N PHE A 55 -2.67 -5.63 -14.97
CA PHE A 55 -3.44 -4.42 -14.65
C PHE A 55 -3.86 -4.35 -13.18
N ILE A 56 -3.44 -5.32 -12.36
CA ILE A 56 -3.78 -5.42 -10.94
C ILE A 56 -2.49 -5.41 -10.14
N VAL A 57 -2.44 -4.58 -9.09
CA VAL A 57 -1.29 -4.48 -8.18
C VAL A 57 -1.00 -5.84 -7.58
N LYS A 58 0.24 -6.31 -7.71
CA LYS A 58 0.64 -7.61 -7.19
C LYS A 58 0.65 -7.62 -5.66
N CYS A 59 0.09 -8.69 -5.09
CA CYS A 59 0.21 -8.98 -3.65
C CYS A 59 1.38 -9.93 -3.40
N PHE A 60 2.24 -9.57 -2.45
CA PHE A 60 3.39 -10.39 -2.05
C PHE A 60 3.13 -11.18 -0.76
N GLY A 61 1.96 -11.00 -0.14
CA GLY A 61 1.57 -11.63 1.11
C GLY A 61 1.42 -10.63 2.25
N SER A 62 1.50 -11.12 3.48
CA SER A 62 1.34 -10.30 4.68
C SER A 62 2.20 -10.75 5.83
N ASP A 63 2.29 -9.89 6.85
CA ASP A 63 2.96 -10.16 8.10
C ASP A 63 2.29 -9.42 9.26
N VAL A 64 2.49 -9.89 10.48
CA VAL A 64 2.06 -9.20 11.70
C VAL A 64 3.28 -8.81 12.51
N THR A 65 3.50 -7.52 12.66
CA THR A 65 4.64 -6.96 13.39
C THR A 65 4.20 -6.34 14.71
N TRP A 66 5.16 -6.17 15.62
CA TRP A 66 5.00 -5.36 16.82
C TRP A 66 5.62 -3.99 16.58
N GLU A 67 4.79 -2.96 16.47
CA GLU A 67 5.19 -1.58 16.15
C GLU A 67 4.52 -0.62 17.14
N ASP A 68 5.27 0.33 17.71
CA ASP A 68 4.78 1.33 18.67
C ASP A 68 3.89 0.74 19.78
N ASN A 69 4.33 -0.40 20.33
CA ASN A 69 3.64 -1.13 21.38
C ASN A 69 2.26 -1.69 20.98
N LYS A 70 2.04 -1.95 19.68
CA LYS A 70 0.81 -2.51 19.13
C LYS A 70 1.11 -3.59 18.09
N ARG A 71 0.18 -4.53 17.91
CA ARG A 71 0.20 -5.46 16.76
C ARG A 71 -0.36 -4.77 15.54
N VAL A 72 0.42 -4.78 14.46
CA VAL A 72 0.04 -4.20 13.18
C VAL A 72 0.00 -5.30 12.14
N TYR A 73 -1.10 -5.38 11.42
CA TYR A 73 -1.24 -6.21 10.23
C TYR A 73 -0.68 -5.45 9.03
N ASN A 74 0.23 -6.07 8.29
CA ASN A 74 0.90 -5.48 7.14
C ASN A 74 0.63 -6.32 5.90
N LEU A 75 0.01 -5.70 4.90
CA LEU A 75 -0.19 -6.26 3.57
C LEU A 75 0.87 -5.70 2.63
N PHE A 76 1.65 -6.59 2.01
CA PHE A 76 2.73 -6.24 1.10
C PHE A 76 2.23 -6.23 -0.34
N LEU A 77 2.40 -5.10 -0.99
CA LEU A 77 1.90 -4.83 -2.34
C LEU A 77 3.01 -4.26 -3.21
N GLU A 78 2.88 -4.45 -4.52
CA GLU A 78 3.68 -3.74 -5.50
C GLU A 78 3.56 -2.22 -5.33
N TYR A 79 4.69 -1.53 -5.40
CA TYR A 79 4.71 -0.07 -5.39
C TYR A 79 4.56 0.46 -6.82
N VAL A 80 3.58 1.34 -7.03
CA VAL A 80 3.31 1.97 -8.33
C VAL A 80 3.77 3.42 -8.29
N ALA A 81 4.89 3.72 -8.95
CA ALA A 81 5.50 5.06 -8.95
C ALA A 81 4.70 6.11 -9.74
N GLY A 82 3.77 5.69 -10.61
CA GLY A 82 2.97 6.58 -11.47
C GLY A 82 1.92 7.43 -10.73
N GLY A 83 1.77 7.25 -9.41
CA GLY A 83 0.77 7.97 -8.62
C GLY A 83 -0.65 7.47 -8.86
N THR A 84 -1.63 8.22 -8.35
CA THR A 84 -3.05 7.86 -8.48
C THR A 84 -3.71 8.56 -9.67
N LEU A 85 -4.83 8.00 -10.15
CA LEU A 85 -5.67 8.66 -11.16
C LEU A 85 -6.16 10.03 -10.67
N SER A 86 -6.44 10.19 -9.38
CA SER A 86 -6.83 11.48 -8.79
C SER A 86 -5.71 12.51 -8.87
N ASP A 87 -4.45 12.09 -8.69
CA ASP A 87 -3.29 12.97 -8.88
C ASP A 87 -3.18 13.42 -10.34
N LEU A 88 -3.36 12.50 -11.28
CA LEU A 88 -3.37 12.80 -12.71
C LEU A 88 -4.48 13.80 -13.06
N ILE A 89 -5.71 13.56 -12.61
CA ILE A 89 -6.86 14.46 -12.84
C ILE A 89 -6.58 15.84 -12.25
N ARG A 90 -6.01 15.93 -11.04
CA ARG A 90 -5.68 17.22 -10.43
C ARG A 90 -4.59 17.95 -11.21
N SER A 91 -3.58 17.23 -11.71
CA SER A 91 -2.48 17.85 -12.47
C SER A 91 -2.92 18.38 -13.84
N GLN A 92 -3.78 17.65 -14.55
CA GLN A 92 -4.28 18.04 -15.87
C GLN A 92 -5.54 18.92 -15.80
N GLY A 93 -6.30 18.78 -14.71
CA GLY A 93 -7.47 19.57 -14.30
C GLY A 93 -7.31 21.07 -14.48
N VAL A 94 -6.16 21.56 -14.03
CA VAL A 94 -5.85 23.00 -14.04
C VAL A 94 -5.38 23.48 -15.42
N ALA A 95 -4.97 22.56 -16.30
CA ALA A 95 -4.44 22.91 -17.62
C ALA A 95 -5.56 23.23 -18.63
N TRP A 96 -6.72 22.58 -18.56
CA TRP A 96 -7.85 22.86 -19.46
C TRP A 96 -8.70 24.08 -19.06
N MET A 97 -8.60 24.55 -17.82
CA MET A 97 -9.24 25.80 -17.38
C MET A 97 -8.39 27.06 -17.66
N LYS A 98 -7.27 26.91 -18.38
CA LYS A 98 -6.35 28.01 -18.78
C LYS A 98 -6.26 28.22 -20.30
N ALA A 99 -7.21 27.68 -21.07
CA ALA A 99 -7.34 27.91 -22.50
C ALA A 99 -8.49 28.86 -22.81
#